data_AF-A0A8F3ENP8-F1
#
_entry.id   AF-A0A8F3ENP8-F1
#
_cell.length_a   1.000
_cell.length_b   1.000
_cell.length_c   1.000
_cell.angle_alpha   90.00
_cell.angle_beta   90.00
_cell.angle_gamma   90.00
#
_symmetry.space_group_name_H-M   'P 1'
#
loop_
_entity.id
_entity.type
_entity.pdbx_description
1 polymer ?
#
loop_
_entity_poly.entity_id
_entity_poly.type
_entity_poly.pdbx_seq_one_letter_code
_entity_poly.pdbx_strand_id
1 'polypeptide(L)'
;MNIEILDNDGSVVNVIVATEQFAEEVHPGRWRTQLVQLPPSISEVVTIKLMEIKAEAARRITALDWRLQRAQERELIGESGVETVQDVLLLREQIRQASNAAEQAVSTLTDVGAVHAFTW
;
A
#
# COMPACT_ATOMS: atom_id res chain seq x y z
N MET A 1 -4.61 27.63 -18.88
CA MET A 1 -4.07 26.36 -18.34
C MET A 1 -2.59 26.57 -18.06
N ASN A 2 -1.98 25.74 -17.21
CA ASN A 2 -0.53 25.82 -16.98
C ASN A 2 0.20 25.08 -18.10
N ILE A 3 1.21 25.74 -18.65
CA ILE A 3 2.02 25.24 -19.76
C ILE A 3 3.48 25.26 -19.31
N GLU A 4 4.13 24.12 -19.41
CA GLU A 4 5.57 23.97 -19.21
C GLU A 4 6.28 24.31 -20.52
N ILE A 5 7.18 25.29 -20.49
CA ILE A 5 8.06 25.63 -21.61
C ILE A 5 9.34 24.81 -21.47
N LEU A 6 9.78 24.25 -22.59
CA LEU A 6 10.88 23.31 -22.68
C LEU A 6 12.11 23.94 -23.33
N ASP A 7 13.30 23.50 -22.94
CA ASP A 7 14.53 23.77 -23.69
C ASP A 7 14.74 22.80 -24.88
N ASN A 8 15.90 22.87 -25.53
CA ASN A 8 16.26 21.99 -26.64
C ASN A 8 16.36 20.51 -26.24
N ASP A 9 16.61 20.22 -24.97
CA ASP A 9 16.82 18.88 -24.43
C ASP A 9 15.51 18.31 -23.83
N GLY A 10 14.42 19.08 -23.87
CA GLY A 10 13.10 18.70 -23.36
C GLY A 10 12.92 18.94 -21.87
N SER A 11 13.82 19.69 -21.22
CA SER A 11 13.72 20.03 -19.80
C SER A 11 12.84 21.25 -19.59
N VAL A 12 12.09 21.28 -18.49
CA VAL A 12 11.20 22.40 -18.15
C VAL A 12 12.03 23.60 -17.69
N VAL A 13 11.95 24.71 -18.42
CA VAL A 13 12.64 25.97 -18.10
C VAL A 13 11.73 27.03 -17.51
N ASN A 14 10.42 26.96 -17.79
CA ASN A 14 9.44 27.91 -17.26
C ASN A 14 8.05 27.31 -17.22
N VAL A 15 7.16 27.88 -16.40
CA VAL A 15 5.73 27.55 -16.36
C VAL A 15 4.93 28.83 -16.53
N ILE A 16 4.06 28.86 -17.55
CA ILE A 16 3.21 30.03 -17.86
C ILE A 16 1.73 29.64 -17.84
N VAL A 17 0.85 30.63 -17.65
CA VAL A 17 -0.60 30.46 -17.77
C VAL A 17 -1.04 31.01 -19.13
N ALA A 18 -1.36 30.15 -20.09
CA ALA A 18 -1.77 30.54 -21.44
C ALA A 18 -2.68 29.49 -22.11
N THR A 19 -3.00 29.71 -23.40
CA THR A 19 -3.67 28.74 -24.30
C THR A 19 -2.66 27.95 -25.13
N GLU A 20 -3.07 26.81 -25.70
CA GLU A 20 -2.19 25.95 -26.53
C GLU A 20 -1.73 26.74 -27.75
N GLN A 21 -2.66 27.48 -28.35
CA GLN A 21 -2.40 28.35 -29.49
C GLN A 21 -1.32 29.40 -29.18
N PHE A 22 -1.39 30.06 -28.02
CA PHE A 22 -0.39 31.04 -27.63
C PHE A 22 0.99 30.39 -27.39
N ALA A 23 1.02 29.23 -26.74
CA ALA A 23 2.28 28.53 -26.48
C ALA A 23 2.91 28.00 -27.77
N GLU A 24 2.12 27.50 -28.72
CA GLU A 24 2.63 27.09 -30.03
C GLU A 24 3.12 28.28 -30.85
N GLU A 25 2.44 29.42 -30.79
CA GLU A 25 2.87 30.64 -31.49
C GLU A 25 4.20 31.20 -30.96
N VAL A 26 4.39 31.20 -29.63
CA VAL A 26 5.55 31.81 -28.97
C VAL A 26 6.70 30.82 -28.76
N HIS A 27 6.40 29.54 -28.57
CA HIS A 27 7.36 28.46 -28.26
C HIS A 27 7.10 27.19 -29.10
N PRO A 28 7.13 27.27 -30.44
CA PRO A 28 6.69 26.19 -31.32
C PRO A 28 7.40 24.86 -31.05
N GLY A 29 6.62 23.82 -30.75
CA GLY A 29 7.13 22.48 -30.43
C GLY A 29 7.97 22.38 -29.14
N ARG A 30 8.04 23.43 -28.32
CA ARG A 30 8.84 23.51 -27.08
C ARG A 30 7.98 23.81 -25.87
N TRP A 31 6.80 23.21 -25.84
CA TRP A 31 5.91 23.32 -24.70
C TRP A 31 5.15 22.02 -24.51
N ARG A 32 4.61 21.84 -23.32
CA ARG A 32 3.60 20.84 -23.03
C ARG A 32 2.65 21.34 -21.96
N THR A 33 1.41 20.85 -21.99
CA THR A 33 0.47 21.11 -20.90
C THR A 33 1.03 20.51 -19.62
N GLN A 34 1.06 21.31 -18.55
CA GLN A 34 1.46 20.80 -17.25
C GLN A 34 0.47 19.72 -16.81
N LEU A 35 0.97 18.52 -16.57
CA LEU A 35 0.16 17.46 -15.97
C LEU A 35 -0.08 17.84 -14.51
N VAL A 36 -1.34 18.10 -14.16
CA VAL A 36 -1.74 18.25 -12.76
C VAL A 36 -1.75 16.85 -12.15
N GLN A 37 -0.71 16.50 -11.39
CA GLN A 37 -0.78 15.33 -10.52
C GLN A 37 -1.79 15.61 -9.43
N LEU A 38 -2.97 15.00 -9.55
CA LEU A 38 -3.94 14.96 -8.47
C LEU A 38 -3.39 14.06 -7.35
N PRO A 39 -3.55 14.45 -6.08
CA PRO A 39 -3.27 13.53 -4.98
C PRO A 39 -4.13 12.26 -5.14
N PRO A 40 -3.65 11.09 -4.66
CA PRO A 40 -4.42 9.87 -4.75
C PRO A 40 -5.76 10.05 -4.03
N SER A 41 -6.80 9.48 -4.62
CA SER A 41 -8.11 9.42 -3.99
C SER A 41 -8.05 8.59 -2.72
N ILE A 42 -8.93 8.87 -1.77
CA ILE A 42 -8.99 8.09 -0.53
C ILE A 42 -9.23 6.60 -0.78
N SER A 43 -10.05 6.25 -1.78
CA SER A 43 -10.30 4.85 -2.14
C SER A 43 -9.04 4.14 -2.62
N GLU A 44 -8.17 4.81 -3.36
CA GLU A 44 -6.88 4.25 -3.79
C GLU A 44 -5.97 4.01 -2.58
N VAL A 45 -5.85 5.00 -1.70
CA VAL A 45 -5.00 4.91 -0.51
C VAL A 45 -5.49 3.81 0.44
N VAL A 46 -6.81 3.72 0.67
CA VAL A 46 -7.44 2.65 1.45
C VAL A 46 -7.12 1.29 0.83
N THR A 47 -7.28 1.13 -0.49
CA THR A 47 -7.00 -0.13 -1.18
C THR A 47 -5.56 -0.58 -1.00
N ILE A 48 -4.60 0.34 -1.15
CA ILE A 48 -3.17 0.07 -0.93
C ILE A 48 -2.93 -0.40 0.50
N LYS A 49 -3.46 0.33 1.51
CA LYS A 49 -3.29 -0.02 2.91
C LYS A 49 -3.89 -1.39 3.26
N LEU A 50 -5.04 -1.74 2.69
CA LEU A 50 -5.64 -3.07 2.85
C LEU A 50 -4.74 -4.18 2.28
N MET A 51 -4.11 -3.94 1.12
CA MET A 51 -3.15 -4.90 0.54
C MET A 51 -1.92 -5.07 1.43
N GLU A 52 -1.40 -3.98 2.02
CA GLU A 52 -0.28 -4.04 2.96
C GLU A 52 -0.62 -4.86 4.21
N ILE A 53 -1.79 -4.62 4.81
CA ILE A 53 -2.29 -5.39 5.96
C ILE A 53 -2.37 -6.88 5.60
N LYS A 54 -2.99 -7.22 4.48
CA LYS A 54 -3.10 -8.63 4.04
C LYS A 54 -1.74 -9.28 3.82
N ALA A 55 -0.81 -8.56 3.19
CA ALA A 55 0.54 -9.06 2.94
C ALA A 55 1.30 -9.32 4.25
N GLU A 56 1.19 -8.40 5.21
CA GLU A 56 1.80 -8.57 6.53
C GLU A 56 1.15 -9.72 7.33
N ALA A 57 -0.17 -9.90 7.23
CA ALA A 57 -0.88 -11.01 7.86
C ALA A 57 -0.37 -12.36 7.33
N ALA A 58 -0.25 -12.47 6.01
CA ALA A 58 0.27 -13.64 5.34
C ALA A 58 1.71 -13.94 5.80
N ARG A 59 2.58 -12.92 5.85
CA ARG A 59 3.96 -13.07 6.36
C ARG A 59 4.00 -13.59 7.78
N ARG A 60 3.20 -13.02 8.70
CA ARG A 60 3.14 -13.46 10.10
C ARG A 60 2.63 -14.90 10.22
N ILE A 61 1.64 -15.30 9.42
CA ILE A 61 1.12 -16.68 9.39
C ILE A 61 2.17 -17.66 8.86
N THR A 62 2.86 -17.33 7.78
CA THR A 62 3.96 -18.14 7.20
C THR A 62 5.12 -18.27 8.18
N ALA A 63 5.45 -17.22 8.94
CA ALA A 63 6.47 -17.31 9.99
C ALA A 63 6.14 -18.35 11.09
N LEU A 64 4.88 -18.76 11.21
CA LEU A 64 4.45 -19.84 12.12
C LEU A 64 4.60 -21.24 11.52
N ASP A 65 4.95 -21.40 10.23
CA ASP A 65 5.06 -22.73 9.58
C ASP A 65 6.05 -23.64 10.30
N TRP A 66 7.23 -23.12 10.66
CA TRP A 66 8.23 -23.90 11.40
C TRP A 66 7.71 -24.37 12.77
N ARG A 67 6.98 -23.50 13.48
CA ARG A 67 6.39 -23.86 14.78
C ARG A 67 5.34 -24.94 14.62
N LEU A 68 4.51 -24.83 13.58
CA LEU A 68 3.48 -25.82 13.25
C LEU A 68 4.09 -27.18 12.92
N GLN A 69 5.11 -27.20 12.04
CA GLN A 69 5.81 -28.45 11.70
C GLN A 69 6.41 -29.10 12.95
N ARG A 70 7.12 -28.34 13.77
CA ARG A 70 7.73 -28.84 14.99
C ARG A 70 6.69 -29.37 15.99
N ALA A 71 5.52 -28.72 16.09
CA ALA A 71 4.43 -29.19 16.94
C ALA A 71 3.86 -30.53 16.44
N GLN A 72 3.68 -30.68 15.12
CA GLN A 72 3.25 -31.94 14.50
C GLN A 72 4.25 -33.08 14.76
N GLU A 73 5.55 -32.81 14.57
CA GLU A 73 6.62 -33.80 14.83
C GLU A 73 6.62 -34.27 16.30
N ARG A 74 6.38 -33.35 17.24
CA ARG A 74 6.32 -33.63 18.68
C ARG A 74 5.10 -34.47 19.07
N GLU A 75 3.95 -34.18 18.48
CA GLU A 75 2.74 -34.97 18.67
C GLU A 75 2.94 -36.42 18.22
N LEU A 76 3.64 -36.65 17.11
CA LEU A 76 3.94 -37.99 16.59
C LEU A 76 4.80 -38.84 17.54
N ILE A 77 5.71 -38.21 18.29
CA ILE A 77 6.58 -38.89 19.25
C ILE A 77 6.03 -38.87 20.68
N GLY A 78 4.85 -38.27 20.90
CA GLY A 78 4.21 -38.20 22.21
C GLY A 78 4.91 -37.28 23.21
N GLU A 79 5.66 -36.28 22.73
CA GLU A 79 6.30 -35.28 23.59
C GLU A 79 5.22 -34.41 24.28
N SER A 80 5.33 -34.23 25.60
CA SER A 80 4.33 -33.53 26.41
C SER A 80 4.90 -32.26 27.04
N GLY A 81 4.03 -31.32 27.45
CA GLY A 81 4.47 -30.05 28.05
C GLY A 81 5.08 -29.06 27.05
N VAL A 82 4.80 -29.25 25.76
CA VAL A 82 5.27 -28.43 24.64
C VAL A 82 4.08 -27.76 23.94
N GLU A 83 4.37 -26.71 23.16
CA GLU A 83 3.40 -26.10 22.23
C GLU A 83 2.80 -27.17 21.29
N THR A 84 1.48 -27.21 21.23
CA THR A 84 0.69 -28.17 20.43
C THR A 84 0.35 -27.60 19.05
N VAL A 85 -0.12 -28.46 18.14
CA VAL A 85 -0.65 -28.01 16.85
C VAL A 85 -1.81 -27.05 17.06
N GLN A 86 -2.68 -27.34 18.03
CA GLN A 86 -3.82 -26.51 18.37
C GLN A 86 -3.40 -25.09 18.79
N ASP A 87 -2.34 -24.95 19.59
CA ASP A 87 -1.84 -23.64 20.02
C ASP A 87 -1.38 -22.80 18.83
N VAL A 88 -0.62 -23.39 17.89
CA VAL A 88 -0.14 -22.68 16.70
C VAL A 88 -1.30 -22.31 15.76
N LEU A 89 -2.29 -23.19 15.60
CA LEU A 89 -3.48 -22.91 14.80
C LEU A 89 -4.34 -21.79 15.41
N LEU A 90 -4.46 -21.74 16.74
CA LEU A 90 -5.12 -20.64 17.43
C LEU A 90 -4.39 -19.31 17.20
N LEU A 91 -3.05 -19.29 17.26
CA LEU A 91 -2.27 -18.10 16.94
C LEU A 91 -2.47 -17.62 15.50
N ARG A 92 -2.54 -18.55 14.54
CA ARG A 92 -2.86 -18.21 13.14
C ARG A 92 -4.23 -17.55 13.04
N GLU A 93 -5.22 -18.09 13.74
CA GLU A 93 -6.57 -17.55 13.72
C GLU A 93 -6.66 -16.17 14.39
N GLN A 94 -5.94 -15.95 15.48
CA GLN A 94 -5.80 -14.63 16.09
C GLN A 94 -5.22 -13.60 15.11
N ILE A 95 -4.22 -13.97 14.31
CA ILE A 95 -3.66 -13.09 13.26
C ILE A 95 -4.72 -12.78 12.20
N ARG A 96 -5.50 -13.78 11.74
CA ARG A 96 -6.58 -13.54 10.76
C ARG A 96 -7.64 -12.59 11.31
N GLN A 97 -8.06 -12.79 12.55
CA GLN A 97 -9.04 -11.92 13.20
C GLN A 97 -8.51 -10.50 13.37
N ALA A 98 -7.23 -10.34 13.78
CA ALA A 98 -6.58 -9.04 13.88
C ALA A 98 -6.44 -8.34 12.52
N SER A 99 -6.15 -9.08 11.43
CA SER A 99 -6.11 -8.55 10.07
C SER A 99 -7.49 -8.06 9.64
N ASN A 100 -8.53 -8.89 9.82
CA ASN A 100 -9.90 -8.53 9.46
C ASN A 100 -10.37 -7.27 10.21
N ALA A 101 -10.05 -7.17 11.51
CA ALA A 101 -10.39 -6.01 12.31
C ALA A 101 -9.65 -4.74 11.84
N ALA A 102 -8.38 -4.86 11.48
CA ALA A 102 -7.59 -3.75 10.96
C ALA A 102 -8.07 -3.30 9.57
N GLU A 103 -8.39 -4.25 8.68
CA GLU A 103 -8.98 -3.97 7.37
C GLU A 103 -10.32 -3.23 7.51
N GLN A 104 -11.16 -3.68 8.44
CA GLN A 104 -12.42 -3.00 8.73
C GLN A 104 -12.17 -1.58 9.25
N ALA A 105 -11.24 -1.40 10.19
CA ALA A 105 -10.89 -0.08 10.73
C ALA A 105 -10.36 0.87 9.65
N VAL A 106 -9.50 0.40 8.73
CA VAL A 106 -9.00 1.22 7.62
C VAL A 106 -10.13 1.58 6.64
N SER A 107 -11.04 0.66 6.37
CA SER A 107 -12.16 0.90 5.43
C SER A 107 -13.15 1.97 5.89
N THR A 108 -13.17 2.30 7.18
CA THR A 108 -14.04 3.35 7.74
C THR A 108 -13.35 4.71 7.82
N LEU A 109 -12.06 4.80 7.51
CA LEU A 109 -11.32 6.06 7.51
C LEU A 109 -11.74 6.92 6.31
N THR A 110 -11.95 8.21 6.59
CA THR A 110 -12.39 9.22 5.61
C THR A 110 -11.34 10.29 5.33
N ASP A 111 -10.14 10.14 5.90
CA ASP A 111 -9.01 11.05 5.70
C ASP A 111 -7.77 10.28 5.24
N VAL A 112 -7.09 10.80 4.21
CA VAL A 112 -5.87 10.22 3.65
C VAL A 112 -4.73 10.21 4.67
N GLY A 113 -4.61 11.28 5.48
CA GLY A 113 -3.61 11.36 6.54
C GLY A 113 -3.80 10.26 7.59
N ALA A 114 -5.03 10.02 8.01
CA ALA A 114 -5.38 8.94 8.93
C ALA A 114 -5.07 7.55 8.38
N VAL A 115 -5.33 7.30 7.09
CA VAL A 115 -4.98 6.01 6.45
C VAL A 115 -3.47 5.80 6.43
N HIS A 116 -2.69 6.84 6.11
CA HIS A 116 -1.22 6.77 6.13
C HIS A 116 -0.65 6.59 7.55
N ALA A 117 -1.28 7.19 8.56
CA ALA A 117 -0.87 7.08 9.95
C ALA A 117 -1.25 5.74 10.61
N PHE A 118 -2.12 4.95 9.98
CA PHE A 118 -2.57 3.66 10.51
C PHE A 118 -1.43 2.62 10.53
N THR A 119 -1.20 2.01 11.68
CA THR A 119 -0.13 1.00 11.91
C THR A 119 -0.71 -0.35 12.31
N TRP A 120 -0.12 -1.44 11.83
CA TRP A 120 -0.57 -2.81 12.09
C TRP A 120 0.58 -3.84 12.04
#